data_AF-A0A3S5YMH0-F1
#
_entry.id   AF-A0A3S5YMH0-F1
#
_cell.length_a   1.000
_cell.length_b   1.000
_cell.length_c   1.000
_cell.angle_alpha   90.00
_cell.angle_beta   90.00
_cell.angle_gamma   90.00
#
_symmetry.space_group_name_H-M   'P 1'
#
loop_
_entity.id
_entity.type
_entity.pdbx_description
1 polymer ?
#
loop_
_entity_poly.entity_id
_entity_poly.type
_entity_poly.pdbx_seq_one_letter_code
_entity_poly.pdbx_strand_id
1 'polypeptide(L)'
;MYPTYVPILRAKAGEFEALKRLKPVYSQKIWPFFEIPQLTENDKKSKALSGSSQMKKDFLTKIADGINNANSSSSIFFDFFDWKADSYIETGEHVLSYMYRALASSGSLVHPVIGFDRWDILDYQNALKGLVVPEGTMYCLRIDSTSIDDAYDVDYFTDTIHEILDSLGLSGAEVMVMFDFGDVTHKSIVSMHADMQHLITAVDEFGFASIMIAGCSFPIIINDAVKEVDSTDLVERKEMHVWKAIYSDMKSPFLFADYGIRNPKGADGVKAIHANGKIRYTIENKYFVARGHSKQKGNKGAQMYDLARVIVKSPYYLGAGFSWGDERIEACSREEIKGGPTQWISYDTNHHMSFVVEEVSEFQRSRITPRIVTA
;
A
#
# COMPACT_ATOMS: atom_id res chain seq x y z
N MET A 1 -2.60 11.00 -16.97
CA MET A 1 -2.60 9.53 -17.11
C MET A 1 -2.58 8.96 -15.71
N TYR A 2 -3.43 7.97 -15.39
CA TYR A 2 -3.51 7.34 -14.08
C TYR A 2 -2.57 6.12 -13.98
N PRO A 3 -2.16 5.70 -12.78
CA PRO A 3 -1.38 4.48 -12.61
C PRO A 3 -2.24 3.26 -12.88
N THR A 4 -1.62 2.17 -13.31
CA THR A 4 -2.28 0.86 -13.35
C THR A 4 -2.58 0.35 -11.95
N TYR A 5 -1.68 0.61 -10.98
CA TYR A 5 -1.79 0.11 -9.61
C TYR A 5 -1.17 1.09 -8.61
N VAL A 6 -1.80 1.20 -7.43
CA VAL A 6 -1.33 2.04 -6.31
C VAL A 6 -0.96 1.11 -5.14
N PRO A 7 0.32 0.69 -5.02
CA PRO A 7 0.75 -0.08 -3.85
C PRO A 7 0.83 0.83 -2.63
N ILE A 8 0.09 0.47 -1.57
CA ILE A 8 0.19 1.11 -0.26
C ILE A 8 1.32 0.44 0.51
N LEU A 9 2.40 1.18 0.69
CA LEU A 9 3.66 0.70 1.23
C LEU A 9 3.98 1.39 2.54
N ARG A 10 4.34 0.59 3.53
CA ARG A 10 4.98 1.13 4.73
C ARG A 10 6.35 1.69 4.35
N ALA A 11 6.65 2.93 4.71
CA ALA A 11 7.92 3.57 4.35
C ALA A 11 9.10 3.01 5.17
N LYS A 12 9.57 1.81 4.81
CA LYS A 12 10.58 1.03 5.52
C LYS A 12 11.55 0.34 4.57
N ALA A 13 12.67 -0.12 5.14
CA ALA A 13 13.80 -0.63 4.37
C ALA A 13 13.47 -1.82 3.44
N GLY A 14 12.53 -2.69 3.81
CA GLY A 14 12.16 -3.83 2.97
C GLY A 14 11.40 -3.39 1.72
N GLU A 15 10.44 -2.50 1.91
CA GLU A 15 9.60 -1.90 0.88
C GLU A 15 10.44 -0.98 -0.04
N PHE A 16 11.41 -0.23 0.53
CA PHE A 16 12.37 0.54 -0.25
C PHE A 16 13.27 -0.34 -1.13
N GLU A 17 13.82 -1.43 -0.61
CA GLU A 17 14.63 -2.35 -1.45
C GLU A 17 13.76 -3.03 -2.52
N ALA A 18 12.50 -3.39 -2.20
CA ALA A 18 11.57 -3.94 -3.17
C ALA A 18 11.30 -2.99 -4.34
N LEU A 19 11.06 -1.70 -4.06
CA LEU A 19 10.86 -0.66 -5.08
C LEU A 19 12.12 -0.39 -5.89
N LYS A 20 13.28 -0.27 -5.23
CA LYS A 20 14.57 -0.03 -5.88
C LYS A 20 14.93 -1.13 -6.89
N ARG A 21 14.50 -2.36 -6.62
CA ARG A 21 14.71 -3.55 -7.47
C ARG A 21 13.54 -3.84 -8.41
N LEU A 22 12.49 -3.02 -8.40
CA LEU A 22 11.36 -3.18 -9.29
C LEU A 22 11.79 -2.87 -10.73
N LYS A 23 11.40 -3.73 -11.68
CA LYS A 23 11.75 -3.52 -13.08
C LYS A 23 11.05 -2.27 -13.64
N PRO A 24 11.67 -1.54 -14.58
CA PRO A 24 11.05 -0.35 -15.19
C PRO A 24 9.66 -0.57 -15.79
N VAL A 25 9.42 -1.75 -16.39
CA VAL A 25 8.12 -2.12 -16.96
C VAL A 25 6.97 -2.11 -15.93
N TYR A 26 7.29 -2.30 -14.65
CA TYR A 26 6.34 -2.24 -13.55
C TYR A 26 6.39 -0.89 -12.83
N SER A 27 7.58 -0.34 -12.55
CA SER A 27 7.70 0.91 -11.80
C SER A 27 7.11 2.12 -12.53
N GLN A 28 7.09 2.11 -13.86
CA GLN A 28 6.45 3.15 -14.67
C GLN A 28 4.91 3.07 -14.68
N LYS A 29 4.33 1.98 -14.17
CA LYS A 29 2.88 1.73 -14.15
C LYS A 29 2.26 1.93 -12.77
N ILE A 30 3.04 2.24 -11.75
CA ILE A 30 2.56 2.41 -10.38
C ILE A 30 2.74 3.84 -9.90
N TRP A 31 1.86 4.29 -9.00
CA TRP A 31 2.11 5.44 -8.15
C TRP A 31 2.11 4.95 -6.70
N PRO A 32 3.29 4.74 -6.08
CA PRO A 32 3.36 4.25 -4.71
C PRO A 32 2.69 5.20 -3.73
N PHE A 33 1.94 4.65 -2.78
CA PHE A 33 1.36 5.36 -1.66
C PHE A 33 2.12 5.01 -0.40
N PHE A 34 2.81 5.96 0.21
CA PHE A 34 3.65 5.70 1.38
C PHE A 34 2.95 6.05 2.70
N GLU A 35 2.80 5.06 3.58
CA GLU A 35 2.45 5.32 4.98
C GLU A 35 3.73 5.62 5.77
N ILE A 36 3.78 6.84 6.32
CA ILE A 36 4.92 7.33 7.09
C ILE A 36 4.82 6.78 8.53
N PRO A 37 5.72 5.87 8.94
CA PRO A 37 5.67 5.31 10.28
C PRO A 37 5.94 6.36 11.35
N GLN A 38 5.45 6.14 12.56
CA GLN A 38 5.91 6.88 13.73
C GLN A 38 7.34 6.50 14.14
N LEU A 39 8.03 7.43 14.79
CA LEU A 39 9.33 7.21 15.41
C LEU A 39 9.22 6.20 16.56
N THR A 40 9.85 5.03 16.43
CA THR A 40 9.84 4.00 17.49
C THR A 40 11.04 4.10 18.43
N GLU A 41 10.97 3.49 19.62
CA GLU A 41 12.11 3.39 20.55
C GLU A 41 13.35 2.73 19.94
N ASN A 42 13.17 1.82 18.98
CA ASN A 42 14.29 1.21 18.27
C ASN A 42 14.94 2.20 17.29
N ASP A 43 14.16 3.08 16.67
CA ASP A 43 14.67 4.10 15.76
C ASP A 43 15.50 5.14 16.52
N LYS A 44 15.04 5.56 17.71
CA LYS A 44 15.77 6.47 18.61
C LYS A 44 17.17 5.96 18.98
N LYS A 45 17.33 4.64 19.07
CA LYS A 45 18.60 3.96 19.39
C LYS A 45 19.48 3.71 18.17
N SER A 46 18.98 3.98 16.96
CA SER A 46 19.74 3.75 15.73
C SER A 46 20.91 4.72 15.63
N LYS A 47 22.05 4.28 15.06
CA LYS A 47 23.23 5.14 14.87
C LYS A 47 22.95 6.42 14.07
N ALA A 48 21.94 6.40 13.21
CA ALA A 48 21.56 7.54 12.38
C ALA A 48 20.84 8.65 13.18
N LEU A 49 20.23 8.33 14.32
CA LEU A 49 19.43 9.26 15.13
C LEU A 49 19.96 9.43 16.55
N SER A 50 20.86 8.55 16.99
CA SER A 50 21.44 8.60 18.33
C SER A 50 22.18 9.92 18.54
N GLY A 51 21.71 10.74 19.48
CA GLY A 51 22.30 12.04 19.80
C GLY A 51 21.75 13.22 19.01
N SER A 52 20.73 13.02 18.16
CA SER A 52 20.04 14.13 17.50
C SER A 52 19.24 14.97 18.49
N SER A 53 19.34 16.30 18.37
CA SER A 53 18.47 17.26 19.07
C SER A 53 17.16 17.55 18.32
N GLN A 54 16.99 17.04 17.09
CA GLN A 54 15.82 17.22 16.21
C GLN A 54 15.36 15.86 15.68
N MET A 55 15.04 14.95 16.59
CA MET A 55 14.91 13.52 16.30
C MET A 55 13.74 13.19 15.35
N LYS A 56 12.59 13.87 15.47
CA LYS A 56 11.46 13.69 14.52
C LYS A 56 11.86 14.20 13.14
N LYS A 57 12.42 15.40 13.06
CA LYS A 57 12.88 15.97 11.78
C LYS A 57 13.89 15.06 11.08
N ASP A 58 14.92 14.60 11.78
CA ASP A 58 15.97 13.75 11.19
C ASP A 58 15.41 12.38 10.78
N PHE A 59 14.47 11.84 11.55
CA PHE A 59 13.78 10.60 11.20
C PHE A 59 12.93 10.78 9.92
N LEU A 60 12.11 11.82 9.85
CA LEU A 60 11.30 12.13 8.66
C LEU A 60 12.18 12.39 7.43
N THR A 61 13.32 13.08 7.60
CA THR A 61 14.31 13.31 6.53
C THR A 61 14.86 11.99 6.02
N LYS A 62 15.28 11.09 6.92
CA LYS A 62 15.75 9.75 6.55
C LYS A 62 14.68 8.95 5.80
N ILE A 63 13.41 9.08 6.19
CA ILE A 63 12.29 8.43 5.48
C ILE A 63 12.11 9.02 4.09
N ALA A 64 12.08 10.35 3.96
CA ALA A 64 11.97 11.04 2.69
C ALA A 64 13.13 10.67 1.75
N ASP A 65 14.37 10.68 2.24
CA ASP A 65 15.55 10.23 1.49
C ASP A 65 15.41 8.75 1.07
N GLY A 66 14.89 7.90 1.95
CA GLY A 66 14.62 6.50 1.63
C GLY A 66 13.62 6.33 0.48
N ILE A 67 12.52 7.09 0.52
CA ILE A 67 11.51 7.13 -0.55
C ILE A 67 12.14 7.62 -1.85
N ASN A 68 12.82 8.78 -1.82
CA ASN A 68 13.41 9.41 -3.00
C ASN A 68 14.48 8.53 -3.67
N ASN A 69 15.28 7.80 -2.88
CA ASN A 69 16.32 6.91 -3.39
C ASN A 69 15.78 5.57 -3.92
N ALA A 70 14.59 5.16 -3.49
CA ALA A 70 13.98 3.89 -3.88
C ALA A 70 12.96 4.03 -5.01
N ASN A 71 12.24 5.15 -5.06
CA ASN A 71 11.19 5.39 -6.02
C ASN A 71 11.76 5.77 -7.40
N SER A 72 11.27 5.11 -8.44
CA SER A 72 11.52 5.47 -9.84
C SER A 72 10.24 5.87 -10.58
N SER A 73 9.11 5.92 -9.87
CA SER A 73 7.80 6.29 -10.42
C SER A 73 7.69 7.80 -10.57
N SER A 74 6.93 8.27 -11.56
CA SER A 74 6.76 9.71 -11.81
C SER A 74 6.04 10.46 -10.69
N SER A 75 5.18 9.75 -9.96
CA SER A 75 4.31 10.32 -8.95
C SER A 75 4.23 9.41 -7.73
N ILE A 76 3.99 10.01 -6.57
CA ILE A 76 3.80 9.33 -5.29
C ILE A 76 2.69 9.98 -4.49
N PHE A 77 2.16 9.22 -3.54
CA PHE A 77 1.37 9.72 -2.42
C PHE A 77 2.14 9.49 -1.12
N PHE A 78 1.84 10.25 -0.09
CA PHE A 78 2.18 9.86 1.26
C PHE A 78 1.07 10.24 2.24
N ASP A 79 0.92 9.45 3.29
CA ASP A 79 0.05 9.74 4.40
C ASP A 79 0.80 9.52 5.71
N PHE A 80 0.56 10.41 6.66
CA PHE A 80 1.11 10.36 8.02
C PHE A 80 0.07 9.81 9.00
N PHE A 81 -0.86 8.97 8.51
CA PHE A 81 -1.98 8.34 9.24
C PHE A 81 -1.64 7.86 10.65
N ASP A 82 -0.45 7.30 10.84
CA ASP A 82 -0.01 6.81 12.15
C ASP A 82 0.31 7.92 13.15
N TRP A 83 0.61 9.13 12.70
CA TRP A 83 0.88 10.30 13.54
C TRP A 83 -0.43 10.97 13.91
N LYS A 84 -0.45 11.68 15.06
CA LYS A 84 -1.60 12.54 15.34
C LYS A 84 -1.70 13.63 14.27
N ALA A 85 -2.93 13.98 13.91
CA ALA A 85 -3.21 14.98 12.89
C ALA A 85 -2.63 16.38 13.21
N ASP A 86 -2.39 16.69 14.49
CA ASP A 86 -1.78 17.90 15.03
C ASP A 86 -0.29 17.72 15.39
N SER A 87 0.41 16.81 14.72
CA SER A 87 1.82 16.52 15.02
C SER A 87 2.77 17.54 14.43
N TYR A 88 3.69 18.04 15.27
CA TYR A 88 4.78 18.94 14.90
C TYR A 88 6.16 18.32 15.10
N ILE A 89 7.12 18.72 14.26
CA ILE A 89 8.54 18.48 14.48
C ILE A 89 9.14 19.52 15.44
N GLU A 90 10.37 19.29 15.90
CA GLU A 90 11.03 20.13 16.91
C GLU A 90 11.19 21.59 16.50
N THR A 91 11.18 21.90 15.20
CA THR A 91 11.28 23.27 14.69
C THR A 91 9.94 24.02 14.68
N GLY A 92 8.83 23.39 15.07
CA GLY A 92 7.47 23.95 15.03
C GLY A 92 6.77 23.83 13.67
N GLU A 93 7.40 23.20 12.68
CA GLU A 93 6.75 22.88 11.40
C GLU A 93 5.84 21.66 11.57
N HIS A 94 4.68 21.67 10.91
CA HIS A 94 3.75 20.54 10.91
C HIS A 94 4.35 19.33 10.16
N VAL A 95 4.11 18.10 10.65
CA VAL A 95 4.68 16.87 10.06
C VAL A 95 4.30 16.70 8.58
N LEU A 96 3.04 16.94 8.24
CA LEU A 96 2.56 16.93 6.85
C LEU A 96 3.36 17.90 5.97
N SER A 97 3.45 19.17 6.37
CA SER A 97 4.12 20.21 5.59
C SER A 97 5.61 19.92 5.42
N TYR A 98 6.27 19.45 6.49
CA TYR A 98 7.66 19.02 6.43
C TYR A 98 7.88 17.88 5.42
N MET A 99 7.07 16.82 5.51
CA MET A 99 7.18 15.66 4.64
C MET A 99 6.88 16.00 3.19
N TYR A 100 5.84 16.81 2.93
CA TYR A 100 5.52 17.26 1.58
C TYR A 100 6.70 18.01 0.97
N ARG A 101 7.26 18.98 1.67
CA ARG A 101 8.42 19.76 1.22
C ARG A 101 9.65 18.89 0.97
N ALA A 102 9.94 17.95 1.87
CA ALA A 102 11.07 17.03 1.73
C ALA A 102 10.93 16.14 0.49
N LEU A 103 9.73 15.59 0.24
CA LEU A 103 9.47 14.71 -0.90
C LEU A 103 9.39 15.49 -2.23
N ALA A 104 8.73 16.65 -2.25
CA ALA A 104 8.57 17.47 -3.46
C ALA A 104 9.91 17.97 -4.02
N SER A 105 10.97 18.03 -3.20
CA SER A 105 12.31 18.42 -3.64
C SER A 105 13.02 17.41 -4.56
N SER A 106 12.45 16.21 -4.77
CA SER A 106 13.14 15.06 -5.37
C SER A 106 12.80 14.75 -6.83
N GLY A 107 12.01 15.60 -7.49
CA GLY A 107 11.63 15.45 -8.90
C GLY A 107 10.45 14.51 -9.17
N SER A 108 9.96 13.75 -8.18
CA SER A 108 8.66 13.06 -8.26
C SER A 108 7.51 14.03 -7.95
N LEU A 109 6.39 13.90 -8.64
CA LEU A 109 5.18 14.64 -8.32
C LEU A 109 4.52 14.07 -7.06
N VAL A 110 4.34 14.89 -6.03
CA VAL A 110 3.71 14.48 -4.78
C VAL A 110 2.24 14.90 -4.79
N HIS A 111 1.34 13.93 -4.83
CA HIS A 111 -0.10 14.15 -4.70
C HIS A 111 -0.47 14.25 -3.21
N PRO A 112 -0.94 15.40 -2.70
CA PRO A 112 -1.30 15.54 -1.30
C PRO A 112 -2.46 14.62 -0.92
N VAL A 113 -2.36 13.98 0.25
CA VAL A 113 -3.42 13.13 0.79
C VAL A 113 -4.21 13.88 1.87
N ILE A 114 -5.53 13.90 1.69
CA ILE A 114 -6.51 14.42 2.63
C ILE A 114 -7.15 13.22 3.33
N GLY A 115 -7.05 13.14 4.65
CA GLY A 115 -7.75 12.14 5.46
C GLY A 115 -9.10 12.68 5.89
N PHE A 116 -10.17 11.99 5.50
CA PHE A 116 -11.55 12.35 5.88
C PHE A 116 -11.72 12.38 7.41
N ASP A 117 -11.17 11.39 8.10
CA ASP A 117 -11.23 11.18 9.55
C ASP A 117 -10.49 12.24 10.39
N ARG A 118 -9.64 13.06 9.75
CA ARG A 118 -8.80 14.08 10.41
C ARG A 118 -9.25 15.50 10.14
N TRP A 119 -10.30 15.68 9.35
CA TRP A 119 -10.66 17.00 8.82
C TRP A 119 -11.08 17.99 9.90
N ASP A 120 -11.64 17.53 11.01
CA ASP A 120 -12.04 18.36 12.15
C ASP A 120 -10.87 19.03 12.89
N ILE A 121 -9.62 18.60 12.62
CA ILE A 121 -8.42 19.15 13.25
C ILE A 121 -7.92 20.39 12.51
N LEU A 122 -8.10 21.57 13.13
CA LEU A 122 -7.74 22.86 12.53
C LEU A 122 -6.26 22.96 12.08
N ASP A 123 -5.34 22.44 12.89
CA ASP A 123 -3.90 22.42 12.58
C ASP A 123 -3.60 21.61 11.33
N TYR A 124 -4.32 20.50 11.13
CA TYR A 124 -4.22 19.67 9.94
C TYR A 124 -4.77 20.38 8.70
N GLN A 125 -5.94 21.02 8.81
CA GLN A 125 -6.50 21.84 7.72
C GLN A 125 -5.53 22.94 7.30
N ASN A 126 -4.97 23.67 8.27
CA ASN A 126 -4.01 24.76 8.01
C ASN A 126 -2.74 24.23 7.35
N ALA A 127 -2.24 23.06 7.77
CA ALA A 127 -1.09 22.42 7.16
C ALA A 127 -1.33 22.04 5.69
N LEU A 128 -2.53 21.55 5.35
CA LEU A 128 -2.94 21.24 3.97
C LEU A 128 -3.11 22.51 3.11
N LYS A 129 -3.83 23.51 3.62
CA LYS A 129 -4.03 24.81 2.96
C LYS A 129 -2.72 25.54 2.69
N GLY A 130 -1.73 25.36 3.58
CA GLY A 130 -0.41 25.97 3.48
C GLY A 130 0.55 25.27 2.49
N LEU A 131 0.17 24.16 1.88
CA LEU A 131 1.03 23.47 0.91
C LEU A 131 1.14 24.28 -0.39
N VAL A 132 2.37 24.40 -0.91
CA VAL A 132 2.62 24.95 -2.25
C VAL A 132 2.58 23.81 -3.25
N VAL A 133 1.39 23.52 -3.76
CA VAL A 133 1.14 22.40 -4.68
C VAL A 133 1.23 22.89 -6.13
N PRO A 134 2.01 22.23 -7.01
CA PRO A 134 2.11 22.63 -8.41
C PRO A 134 0.73 22.59 -9.10
N GLU A 135 0.46 23.57 -9.96
CA GLU A 135 -0.79 23.65 -10.72
C GLU A 135 -1.05 22.35 -11.52
N GLY A 136 -2.29 21.88 -11.50
CA GLY A 136 -2.71 20.63 -12.15
C GLY A 136 -2.34 19.35 -11.38
N THR A 137 -1.73 19.45 -10.20
CA THR A 137 -1.51 18.28 -9.33
C THR A 137 -2.82 17.90 -8.65
N MET A 138 -3.28 16.67 -8.90
CA MET A 138 -4.46 16.14 -8.23
C MET A 138 -4.20 15.87 -6.74
N TYR A 139 -5.22 16.03 -5.91
CA TYR A 139 -5.22 15.60 -4.51
C TYR A 139 -5.80 14.18 -4.40
N CYS A 140 -5.53 13.51 -3.29
CA CYS A 140 -6.15 12.23 -2.95
C CYS A 140 -6.97 12.38 -1.66
N LEU A 141 -8.29 12.23 -1.73
CA LEU A 141 -9.15 12.14 -0.55
C LEU A 141 -9.22 10.67 -0.11
N ARG A 142 -8.60 10.32 1.02
CA ARG A 142 -8.63 8.98 1.61
C ARG A 142 -9.76 8.93 2.65
N ILE A 143 -10.69 7.99 2.44
CA ILE A 143 -11.77 7.64 3.35
C ILE A 143 -11.43 6.26 3.89
N ASP A 144 -11.04 6.21 5.17
CA ASP A 144 -10.58 4.99 5.80
C ASP A 144 -11.73 4.04 6.18
N SER A 145 -11.37 2.84 6.65
CA SER A 145 -12.34 1.79 6.95
C SER A 145 -13.33 2.15 8.04
N THR A 146 -12.99 3.08 8.94
CA THR A 146 -13.90 3.57 9.98
C THR A 146 -14.86 4.62 9.41
N SER A 147 -14.37 5.53 8.57
CA SER A 147 -15.21 6.55 7.91
C SER A 147 -16.05 6.02 6.76
N ILE A 148 -15.78 4.82 6.24
CA ILE A 148 -16.68 4.15 5.30
C ILE A 148 -18.05 3.87 5.95
N ASP A 149 -18.09 3.58 7.25
CA ASP A 149 -19.36 3.36 7.95
C ASP A 149 -20.17 4.68 8.07
N ASP A 150 -19.50 5.84 8.06
CA ASP A 150 -20.16 7.16 8.09
C ASP A 150 -20.93 7.44 6.79
N ALA A 151 -20.57 6.80 5.67
CA ALA A 151 -21.29 6.96 4.41
C ALA A 151 -22.74 6.47 4.46
N TYR A 152 -23.12 5.69 5.49
CA TYR A 152 -24.52 5.31 5.72
C TYR A 152 -25.37 6.48 6.25
N ASP A 153 -24.76 7.50 6.85
CA ASP A 153 -25.34 8.82 7.06
C ASP A 153 -24.91 9.72 5.89
N VAL A 154 -25.64 9.59 4.77
CA VAL A 154 -25.25 10.20 3.49
C VAL A 154 -25.10 11.72 3.64
N ASP A 155 -26.02 12.39 4.34
CA ASP A 155 -25.99 13.85 4.49
C ASP A 155 -24.71 14.30 5.22
N TYR A 156 -24.38 13.67 6.36
CA TYR A 156 -23.14 13.97 7.09
C TYR A 156 -21.90 13.73 6.23
N PHE A 157 -21.88 12.60 5.53
CA PHE A 157 -20.77 12.20 4.69
C PHE A 157 -20.55 13.16 3.51
N THR A 158 -21.60 13.52 2.77
CA THR A 158 -21.51 14.44 1.63
C THR A 158 -21.22 15.87 2.09
N ASP A 159 -21.81 16.34 3.18
CA ASP A 159 -21.55 17.67 3.74
C ASP A 159 -20.08 17.81 4.16
N THR A 160 -19.49 16.77 4.75
CA THR A 160 -18.06 16.76 5.13
C THR A 160 -17.17 16.82 3.89
N ILE A 161 -17.51 16.12 2.81
CA ILE A 161 -16.76 16.20 1.54
C ILE A 161 -16.87 17.61 0.94
N HIS A 162 -18.07 18.21 0.93
CA HIS A 162 -18.26 19.59 0.48
C HIS A 162 -17.39 20.57 1.28
N GLU A 163 -17.38 20.45 2.61
CA GLU A 163 -16.55 21.29 3.48
C GLU A 163 -15.06 21.15 3.14
N ILE A 164 -14.56 19.92 2.95
CA ILE A 164 -13.18 19.65 2.56
C ILE A 164 -12.84 20.36 1.24
N LEU A 165 -13.67 20.15 0.21
CA LEU A 165 -13.44 20.69 -1.12
C LEU A 165 -13.47 22.22 -1.13
N ASP A 166 -14.50 22.82 -0.52
CA ASP A 166 -14.67 24.28 -0.47
C ASP A 166 -13.52 24.96 0.29
N SER A 167 -13.11 24.36 1.41
CA SER A 167 -12.05 24.88 2.28
C SER A 167 -10.66 24.83 1.63
N LEU A 168 -10.42 23.84 0.74
CA LEU A 168 -9.20 23.74 -0.06
C LEU A 168 -9.32 24.44 -1.42
N GLY A 169 -10.51 24.92 -1.80
CA GLY A 169 -10.77 25.52 -3.10
C GLY A 169 -10.64 24.53 -4.26
N LEU A 170 -11.00 23.27 -4.03
CA LEU A 170 -10.88 22.18 -5.00
C LEU A 170 -12.25 21.81 -5.59
N SER A 171 -12.24 21.40 -6.85
CA SER A 171 -13.36 20.68 -7.45
C SER A 171 -13.11 19.16 -7.42
N GLY A 172 -14.14 18.34 -7.55
CA GLY A 172 -13.95 16.88 -7.63
C GLY A 172 -13.08 16.45 -8.82
N ALA A 173 -13.06 17.21 -9.91
CA ALA A 173 -12.18 16.95 -11.06
C ALA A 173 -10.67 17.07 -10.74
N GLU A 174 -10.31 17.67 -9.61
CA GLU A 174 -8.94 17.80 -9.10
C GLU A 174 -8.63 16.78 -7.99
N VAL A 175 -9.59 15.92 -7.65
CA VAL A 175 -9.48 14.99 -6.53
C VAL A 175 -9.69 13.55 -7.00
N MET A 176 -8.78 12.69 -6.59
CA MET A 176 -8.95 11.25 -6.64
C MET A 176 -9.47 10.79 -5.28
N VAL A 177 -10.59 10.06 -5.23
CA VAL A 177 -11.10 9.52 -3.96
C VAL A 177 -10.66 8.08 -3.79
N MET A 178 -10.12 7.74 -2.61
CA MET A 178 -9.72 6.40 -2.22
C MET A 178 -10.61 5.91 -1.09
N PHE A 179 -11.35 4.83 -1.35
CA PHE A 179 -12.08 4.08 -0.32
C PHE A 179 -11.19 2.97 0.19
N ASP A 180 -10.66 3.16 1.39
CA ASP A 180 -9.68 2.28 2.01
C ASP A 180 -10.34 1.39 3.06
N PHE A 181 -10.68 0.17 2.64
CA PHE A 181 -11.29 -0.84 3.50
C PHE A 181 -10.32 -1.42 4.54
N GLY A 182 -9.04 -1.06 4.52
CA GLY A 182 -8.05 -1.52 5.48
C GLY A 182 -7.94 -3.05 5.57
N ASP A 183 -8.02 -3.60 6.77
CA ASP A 183 -7.98 -5.05 7.01
C ASP A 183 -9.34 -5.72 6.72
N VAL A 184 -9.39 -6.49 5.64
CA VAL A 184 -10.62 -7.14 5.15
C VAL A 184 -10.61 -8.65 5.38
N THR A 185 -9.71 -9.15 6.23
CA THR A 185 -9.58 -10.58 6.58
C THR A 185 -10.92 -11.19 7.00
N HIS A 186 -11.75 -10.45 7.73
CA HIS A 186 -13.06 -10.91 8.24
C HIS A 186 -14.27 -10.34 7.49
N LYS A 187 -14.08 -9.42 6.53
CA LYS A 187 -15.16 -8.90 5.69
C LYS A 187 -15.39 -9.83 4.51
N SER A 188 -16.65 -10.08 4.13
CA SER A 188 -16.96 -10.92 2.96
C SER A 188 -16.86 -10.12 1.67
N ILE A 189 -16.62 -10.79 0.54
CA ILE A 189 -16.62 -10.16 -0.80
C ILE A 189 -17.98 -9.48 -1.07
N VAL A 190 -19.09 -10.14 -0.71
CA VAL A 190 -20.45 -9.60 -0.91
C VAL A 190 -20.69 -8.32 -0.11
N SER A 191 -20.29 -8.29 1.16
CA SER A 191 -20.43 -7.09 2.00
C SER A 191 -19.57 -5.95 1.47
N MET A 192 -18.29 -6.21 1.16
CA MET A 192 -17.41 -5.18 0.61
C MET A 192 -17.90 -4.65 -0.75
N HIS A 193 -18.45 -5.52 -1.60
CA HIS A 193 -19.05 -5.10 -2.86
C HIS A 193 -20.25 -4.18 -2.64
N ALA A 194 -21.16 -4.54 -1.72
CA ALA A 194 -22.31 -3.70 -1.38
C ALA A 194 -21.90 -2.33 -0.84
N ASP A 195 -20.93 -2.29 0.08
CA ASP A 195 -20.39 -1.04 0.60
C ASP A 195 -19.75 -0.20 -0.52
N MET A 196 -18.96 -0.82 -1.40
CA MET A 196 -18.35 -0.11 -2.52
C MET A 196 -19.40 0.49 -3.47
N GLN A 197 -20.48 -0.23 -3.77
CA GLN A 197 -21.58 0.31 -4.59
C GLN A 197 -22.30 1.48 -3.92
N HIS A 198 -22.52 1.38 -2.61
CA HIS A 198 -23.09 2.47 -1.80
C HIS A 198 -22.20 3.71 -1.85
N LEU A 199 -20.90 3.55 -1.60
CA LEU A 199 -19.91 4.62 -1.64
C LEU A 199 -19.82 5.28 -3.01
N ILE A 200 -19.79 4.51 -4.11
CA ILE A 200 -19.79 5.04 -5.48
C ILE A 200 -21.03 5.91 -5.73
N THR A 201 -22.20 5.48 -5.24
CA THR A 201 -23.45 6.23 -5.39
C THR A 201 -23.41 7.52 -4.57
N ALA A 202 -22.93 7.44 -3.33
CA ALA A 202 -22.83 8.59 -2.42
C ALA A 202 -21.88 9.68 -2.95
N VAL A 203 -20.86 9.31 -3.73
CA VAL A 203 -19.89 10.28 -4.27
C VAL A 203 -20.08 10.67 -5.74
N ASP A 204 -21.14 10.19 -6.41
CA ASP A 204 -21.37 10.46 -7.84
C ASP A 204 -21.51 11.96 -8.12
N GLU A 205 -22.10 12.72 -7.18
CA GLU A 205 -22.35 14.15 -7.34
C GLU A 205 -21.08 15.02 -7.40
N PHE A 206 -19.98 14.56 -6.77
CA PHE A 206 -18.73 15.33 -6.73
C PHE A 206 -17.98 15.30 -8.06
N GLY A 207 -18.25 14.31 -8.92
CA GLY A 207 -17.55 14.17 -10.20
C GLY A 207 -16.04 13.97 -10.04
N PHE A 208 -15.64 13.13 -9.07
CA PHE A 208 -14.23 12.86 -8.78
C PHE A 208 -13.44 12.39 -10.01
N ALA A 209 -12.20 12.88 -10.14
CA ALA A 209 -11.31 12.60 -11.26
C ALA A 209 -11.07 11.09 -11.46
N SER A 210 -10.95 10.37 -10.34
CA SER A 210 -10.92 8.90 -10.31
C SER A 210 -11.40 8.39 -8.96
N ILE A 211 -11.86 7.14 -8.94
CA ILE A 211 -12.20 6.41 -7.72
C ILE A 211 -11.17 5.29 -7.53
N MET A 212 -10.73 5.04 -6.31
CA MET A 212 -9.82 3.96 -5.96
C MET A 212 -10.44 3.08 -4.87
N ILE A 213 -10.24 1.78 -4.97
CA ILE A 213 -10.51 0.83 -3.88
C ILE A 213 -9.19 0.34 -3.31
N ALA A 214 -9.06 0.36 -1.98
CA ALA A 214 -7.93 -0.18 -1.25
C ALA A 214 -8.39 -1.19 -0.19
N GLY A 215 -7.56 -2.20 0.08
CA GLY A 215 -7.81 -3.16 1.15
C GLY A 215 -6.66 -4.16 1.30
N CYS A 216 -6.74 -5.01 2.32
CA CYS A 216 -5.78 -6.07 2.57
C CYS A 216 -6.47 -7.33 3.11
N SER A 217 -6.54 -8.37 2.29
CA SER A 217 -7.06 -9.67 2.73
C SER A 217 -6.03 -10.53 3.47
N PHE A 218 -4.76 -10.15 3.45
CA PHE A 218 -3.71 -10.93 4.11
C PHE A 218 -3.78 -10.73 5.63
N PRO A 219 -3.90 -11.78 6.44
CA PRO A 219 -4.05 -11.64 7.88
C PRO A 219 -2.78 -11.15 8.56
N ILE A 220 -2.94 -10.48 9.70
CA ILE A 220 -1.82 -10.01 10.55
C ILE A 220 -0.92 -11.19 10.96
N ILE A 221 -1.55 -12.31 11.33
CA ILE A 221 -0.86 -13.50 11.84
C ILE A 221 -0.84 -14.56 10.74
N ILE A 222 0.36 -15.07 10.44
CA ILE A 222 0.55 -16.10 9.41
C ILE A 222 -0.22 -17.39 9.68
N ASN A 223 -0.56 -17.67 10.93
CA ASN A 223 -1.31 -18.86 11.33
C ASN A 223 -2.75 -18.85 10.80
N ASP A 224 -3.30 -17.66 10.57
CA ASP A 224 -4.65 -17.50 10.02
C ASP A 224 -4.64 -17.63 8.49
N ALA A 225 -3.49 -17.36 7.86
CA ALA A 225 -3.28 -17.58 6.42
C ALA A 225 -3.05 -19.06 6.08
N VAL A 226 -2.31 -19.79 6.93
CA VAL A 226 -2.02 -21.22 6.75
C VAL A 226 -2.08 -21.85 8.12
N LYS A 227 -3.08 -22.70 8.40
CA LYS A 227 -3.31 -23.27 9.74
C LYS A 227 -2.23 -24.27 10.15
N GLU A 228 -1.91 -25.18 9.24
CA GLU A 228 -0.94 -26.26 9.49
C GLU A 228 0.50 -25.77 9.34
N VAL A 229 1.38 -26.22 10.23
CA VAL A 229 2.81 -25.88 10.20
C VAL A 229 3.52 -26.69 9.11
N ASP A 230 4.54 -26.10 8.48
CA ASP A 230 5.32 -26.74 7.40
C ASP A 230 4.43 -27.19 6.22
N SER A 231 3.48 -26.33 5.86
CA SER A 231 2.47 -26.58 4.83
C SER A 231 2.22 -25.34 3.97
N THR A 232 1.26 -25.46 3.05
CA THR A 232 0.84 -24.38 2.15
C THR A 232 -0.66 -24.20 2.18
N ASP A 233 -1.13 -22.98 1.96
CA ASP A 233 -2.55 -22.69 1.74
C ASP A 233 -2.71 -21.50 0.78
N LEU A 234 -3.97 -21.26 0.38
CA LEU A 234 -4.37 -20.13 -0.44
C LEU A 234 -5.13 -19.09 0.39
N VAL A 235 -4.80 -17.82 0.18
CA VAL A 235 -5.53 -16.69 0.77
C VAL A 235 -6.14 -15.85 -0.36
N GLU A 236 -7.46 -15.66 -0.35
CA GLU A 236 -8.15 -14.82 -1.34
C GLU A 236 -7.75 -13.34 -1.21
N ARG A 237 -7.61 -12.63 -2.33
CA ARG A 237 -7.52 -11.16 -2.40
C ARG A 237 -8.90 -10.59 -2.67
N LYS A 238 -9.71 -10.44 -1.62
CA LYS A 238 -11.13 -10.02 -1.71
C LYS A 238 -11.27 -8.64 -2.34
N GLU A 239 -10.36 -7.72 -2.02
CA GLU A 239 -10.24 -6.41 -2.64
C GLU A 239 -10.08 -6.49 -4.17
N MET A 240 -9.28 -7.44 -4.67
CA MET A 240 -9.10 -7.66 -6.11
C MET A 240 -10.37 -8.21 -6.75
N HIS A 241 -11.06 -9.14 -6.08
CA HIS A 241 -12.34 -9.68 -6.55
C HIS A 241 -13.40 -8.59 -6.67
N VAL A 242 -13.54 -7.73 -5.64
CA VAL A 242 -14.51 -6.62 -5.66
C VAL A 242 -14.15 -5.60 -6.74
N TRP A 243 -12.87 -5.24 -6.87
CA TRP A 243 -12.41 -4.34 -7.93
C TRP A 243 -12.76 -4.90 -9.32
N LYS A 244 -12.42 -6.16 -9.61
CA LYS A 244 -12.74 -6.81 -10.89
C LYS A 244 -14.24 -6.88 -11.16
N ALA A 245 -15.06 -7.12 -10.14
CA ALA A 245 -16.51 -7.20 -10.26
C ALA A 245 -17.14 -5.86 -10.67
N ILE A 246 -16.66 -4.76 -10.08
CA ILE A 246 -17.24 -3.42 -10.28
C ILE A 246 -16.64 -2.70 -11.50
N TYR A 247 -15.40 -3.04 -11.89
CA TYR A 247 -14.63 -2.29 -12.89
C TYR A 247 -15.37 -1.99 -14.20
N SER A 248 -16.17 -2.93 -14.72
CA SER A 248 -16.86 -2.74 -16.01
C SER A 248 -18.07 -1.81 -15.93
N ASP A 249 -18.59 -1.56 -14.73
CA ASP A 249 -19.76 -0.71 -14.48
C ASP A 249 -19.38 0.76 -14.22
N MET A 250 -18.08 1.02 -14.03
CA MET A 250 -17.56 2.35 -13.67
C MET A 250 -17.51 3.28 -14.87
N LYS A 251 -18.03 4.50 -14.69
CA LYS A 251 -17.94 5.60 -15.66
C LYS A 251 -16.63 6.37 -15.53
N SER A 252 -16.18 6.59 -14.29
CA SER A 252 -14.92 7.26 -13.97
C SER A 252 -13.77 6.24 -13.94
N PRO A 253 -12.51 6.68 -14.13
CA PRO A 253 -11.34 5.83 -13.92
C PRO A 253 -11.40 5.15 -12.55
N PHE A 254 -11.37 3.82 -12.54
CA PHE A 254 -11.45 3.02 -11.32
C PHE A 254 -10.14 2.26 -11.07
N LEU A 255 -9.38 2.73 -10.08
CA LEU A 255 -8.02 2.28 -9.82
C LEU A 255 -8.00 1.22 -8.72
N PHE A 256 -7.06 0.27 -8.85
CA PHE A 256 -6.81 -0.74 -7.83
C PHE A 256 -5.65 -0.29 -6.93
N ALA A 257 -5.86 -0.41 -5.62
CA ALA A 257 -4.85 -0.24 -4.60
C ALA A 257 -4.94 -1.40 -3.59
N ASP A 258 -3.83 -1.74 -2.94
CA ASP A 258 -3.80 -2.66 -1.81
C ASP A 258 -2.56 -2.43 -0.95
N TYR A 259 -2.52 -3.07 0.22
CA TYR A 259 -1.35 -3.04 1.13
C TYR A 259 -0.31 -4.14 0.82
N GLY A 260 -0.47 -4.81 -0.31
CA GLY A 260 0.25 -6.02 -0.68
C GLY A 260 0.35 -7.06 0.44
N ILE A 261 1.58 -7.49 0.75
CA ILE A 261 1.86 -8.64 1.63
C ILE A 261 1.85 -8.30 3.13
N ARG A 262 1.51 -7.06 3.50
CA ARG A 262 1.56 -6.57 4.87
C ARG A 262 0.22 -5.97 5.28
N ASN A 263 -0.40 -6.55 6.30
CA ASN A 263 -1.64 -6.03 6.85
C ASN A 263 -1.44 -4.63 7.50
N PRO A 264 -2.33 -3.65 7.26
CA PRO A 264 -2.24 -2.30 7.84
C PRO A 264 -2.22 -2.28 9.38
N LYS A 265 -2.89 -3.24 10.03
CA LYS A 265 -2.92 -3.36 11.49
C LYS A 265 -1.67 -4.04 12.08
N GLY A 266 -0.66 -4.33 11.25
CA GLY A 266 0.58 -4.97 11.67
C GLY A 266 1.46 -4.04 12.50
N ALA A 267 1.62 -4.35 13.79
CA ALA A 267 2.40 -3.52 14.72
C ALA A 267 3.86 -3.30 14.27
N ASP A 268 4.32 -2.05 14.43
CA ASP A 268 5.69 -1.65 14.18
C ASP A 268 6.56 -1.74 15.44
N GLY A 269 7.86 -1.98 15.25
CA GLY A 269 8.84 -2.01 16.35
C GLY A 269 8.81 -3.26 17.24
N VAL A 270 7.79 -4.11 17.12
CA VAL A 270 7.68 -5.38 17.86
C VAL A 270 8.45 -6.48 17.13
N LYS A 271 9.53 -6.98 17.75
CA LYS A 271 10.21 -8.19 17.27
C LYS A 271 9.43 -9.42 17.74
N ALA A 272 8.72 -10.07 16.82
CA ALA A 272 8.09 -11.36 17.09
C ALA A 272 9.17 -12.43 17.34
N ILE A 273 9.42 -12.71 18.63
CA ILE A 273 10.46 -13.64 19.12
C ILE A 273 10.27 -15.04 18.52
N HIS A 274 9.02 -15.48 18.32
CA HIS A 274 8.66 -16.78 17.74
C HIS A 274 8.11 -16.68 16.31
N ALA A 275 8.58 -15.74 15.49
CA ALA A 275 8.14 -15.61 14.11
C ALA A 275 8.40 -16.89 13.29
N ASN A 276 7.39 -17.36 12.57
CA ASN A 276 7.51 -18.49 11.65
C ASN A 276 8.27 -18.09 10.36
N GLY A 277 8.94 -19.05 9.73
CA GLY A 277 9.32 -18.91 8.32
C GLY A 277 8.08 -18.82 7.44
N LYS A 278 8.12 -17.95 6.44
CA LYS A 278 7.01 -17.76 5.50
C LYS A 278 7.50 -17.15 4.19
N ILE A 279 6.88 -17.57 3.09
CA ILE A 279 6.96 -16.93 1.78
C ILE A 279 5.54 -16.66 1.33
N ARG A 280 5.25 -15.42 0.93
CA ARG A 280 3.95 -14.99 0.41
C ARG A 280 4.10 -14.73 -1.07
N TYR A 281 3.59 -15.65 -1.87
CA TYR A 281 3.70 -15.60 -3.32
C TYR A 281 2.35 -15.19 -3.90
N THR A 282 2.31 -14.09 -4.66
CA THR A 282 1.06 -13.55 -5.20
C THR A 282 0.71 -14.29 -6.47
N ILE A 283 -0.53 -14.74 -6.59
CA ILE A 283 -1.04 -15.45 -7.76
C ILE A 283 -2.38 -14.85 -8.16
N GLU A 284 -2.98 -15.25 -9.27
CA GLU A 284 -4.25 -14.67 -9.74
C GLU A 284 -5.33 -14.73 -8.64
N ASN A 285 -5.89 -13.55 -8.30
CA ASN A 285 -6.89 -13.32 -7.25
C ASN A 285 -6.51 -13.77 -5.82
N LYS A 286 -5.30 -14.30 -5.59
CA LYS A 286 -4.94 -14.99 -4.34
C LYS A 286 -3.48 -14.75 -3.92
N TYR A 287 -3.12 -15.27 -2.76
CA TYR A 287 -1.75 -15.57 -2.36
C TYR A 287 -1.60 -17.09 -2.24
N PHE A 288 -0.53 -17.64 -2.79
CA PHE A 288 -0.02 -18.96 -2.43
C PHE A 288 1.03 -18.80 -1.33
N VAL A 289 0.72 -19.29 -0.13
CA VAL A 289 1.52 -19.04 1.06
C VAL A 289 2.19 -20.32 1.51
N ALA A 290 3.52 -20.31 1.59
CA ALA A 290 4.27 -21.38 2.23
C ALA A 290 4.62 -20.98 3.66
N ARG A 291 4.14 -21.74 4.65
CA ARG A 291 4.37 -21.50 6.08
C ARG A 291 5.24 -22.60 6.65
N GLY A 292 6.32 -22.22 7.31
CA GLY A 292 7.13 -23.12 8.12
C GLY A 292 6.82 -23.02 9.62
N HIS A 293 7.72 -23.53 10.43
CA HIS A 293 7.68 -23.46 11.90
C HIS A 293 8.42 -22.21 12.45
N SER A 294 8.33 -22.02 13.77
CA SER A 294 9.04 -20.95 14.48
C SER A 294 10.54 -20.98 14.18
N LYS A 295 11.12 -19.83 13.80
CA LYS A 295 12.54 -19.71 13.45
C LYS A 295 13.51 -20.00 14.60
N GLN A 296 13.01 -20.17 15.83
CA GLN A 296 13.79 -20.60 16.98
C GLN A 296 13.93 -22.12 17.08
N LYS A 297 13.04 -22.88 16.43
CA LYS A 297 13.11 -24.34 16.36
C LYS A 297 13.97 -24.75 15.17
N GLY A 298 14.66 -25.89 15.29
CA GLY A 298 15.48 -26.46 14.21
C GLY A 298 16.69 -25.59 13.82
N ASN A 299 16.97 -25.48 12.52
CA ASN A 299 18.22 -24.92 11.97
C ASN A 299 18.29 -23.37 11.88
N LYS A 300 17.61 -22.65 12.77
CA LYS A 300 17.67 -21.16 12.85
C LYS A 300 17.40 -20.46 11.50
N GLY A 301 16.32 -20.87 10.83
CA GLY A 301 15.78 -20.21 9.65
C GLY A 301 16.21 -20.76 8.28
N ALA A 302 17.03 -21.81 8.21
CA ALA A 302 17.31 -22.49 6.92
C ALA A 302 16.11 -23.31 6.40
N GLN A 303 15.03 -23.44 7.17
CA GLN A 303 13.71 -23.83 6.65
C GLN A 303 13.25 -22.98 5.45
N MET A 304 13.76 -21.75 5.28
CA MET A 304 13.43 -20.92 4.13
C MET A 304 13.84 -21.58 2.79
N TYR A 305 14.89 -22.42 2.78
CA TYR A 305 15.28 -23.19 1.59
C TYR A 305 14.17 -24.16 1.18
N ASP A 306 13.58 -24.87 2.13
CA ASP A 306 12.48 -25.80 1.89
C ASP A 306 11.22 -25.06 1.43
N LEU A 307 10.87 -23.95 2.10
CA LEU A 307 9.75 -23.12 1.68
C LEU A 307 9.95 -22.57 0.27
N ALA A 308 11.16 -22.13 -0.07
CA ALA A 308 11.48 -21.65 -1.41
C ALA A 308 11.38 -22.77 -2.45
N ARG A 309 11.85 -23.99 -2.13
CA ARG A 309 11.67 -25.18 -2.98
C ARG A 309 10.19 -25.50 -3.20
N VAL A 310 9.34 -25.34 -2.19
CA VAL A 310 7.89 -25.53 -2.31
C VAL A 310 7.30 -24.53 -3.32
N ILE A 311 7.68 -23.26 -3.25
CA ILE A 311 7.23 -22.25 -4.23
C ILE A 311 7.73 -22.60 -5.64
N VAL A 312 9.03 -22.83 -5.83
CA VAL A 312 9.64 -23.10 -7.15
C VAL A 312 9.07 -24.34 -7.83
N LYS A 313 8.69 -25.37 -7.05
CA LYS A 313 8.07 -26.61 -7.58
C LYS A 313 6.56 -26.48 -7.82
N SER A 314 5.93 -25.42 -7.34
CA SER A 314 4.49 -25.22 -7.51
C SER A 314 4.17 -24.82 -8.96
N PRO A 315 2.94 -25.10 -9.45
CA PRO A 315 2.51 -24.64 -10.77
C PRO A 315 2.35 -23.11 -10.85
N TYR A 316 2.43 -22.42 -9.70
CA TYR A 316 2.22 -20.98 -9.62
C TYR A 316 3.49 -20.17 -9.89
N TYR A 317 4.68 -20.76 -9.76
CA TYR A 317 5.93 -20.03 -9.88
C TYR A 317 6.19 -19.57 -11.31
N LEU A 318 6.39 -18.27 -11.49
CA LEU A 318 6.56 -17.61 -12.78
C LEU A 318 8.02 -17.61 -13.29
N GLY A 319 8.94 -18.22 -12.55
CA GLY A 319 10.35 -18.30 -12.91
C GLY A 319 11.17 -17.09 -12.47
N ALA A 320 12.48 -17.29 -12.27
CA ALA A 320 13.40 -16.25 -11.79
C ALA A 320 13.47 -15.01 -12.70
N GLY A 321 13.13 -15.19 -13.98
CA GLY A 321 13.06 -14.11 -14.95
C GLY A 321 11.86 -13.17 -14.76
N PHE A 322 10.83 -13.52 -13.98
CA PHE A 322 9.62 -12.71 -13.85
C PHE A 322 9.85 -11.43 -13.03
N SER A 323 10.36 -11.55 -11.80
CA SER A 323 10.66 -10.43 -10.90
C SER A 323 11.97 -10.66 -10.13
N TRP A 324 12.49 -9.61 -9.49
CA TRP A 324 13.62 -9.80 -8.58
C TRP A 324 13.24 -10.65 -7.37
N GLY A 325 12.00 -10.56 -6.87
CA GLY A 325 11.49 -11.47 -5.84
C GLY A 325 11.60 -12.94 -6.24
N ASP A 326 11.20 -13.27 -7.48
CA ASP A 326 11.28 -14.63 -8.03
C ASP A 326 12.71 -15.14 -8.17
N GLU A 327 13.63 -14.28 -8.61
CA GLU A 327 15.08 -14.58 -8.66
C GLU A 327 15.60 -14.97 -7.27
N ARG A 328 15.19 -14.24 -6.23
CA ARG A 328 15.63 -14.49 -4.85
C ARG A 328 15.00 -15.74 -4.25
N ILE A 329 13.75 -16.05 -4.60
CA ILE A 329 13.12 -17.32 -4.24
C ILE A 329 13.87 -18.49 -4.88
N GLU A 330 14.24 -18.40 -6.16
CA GLU A 330 15.00 -19.45 -6.85
C GLU A 330 16.38 -19.67 -6.20
N ALA A 331 17.14 -18.60 -6.01
CA ALA A 331 18.45 -18.65 -5.36
C ALA A 331 18.35 -19.24 -3.95
N CYS A 332 17.27 -18.94 -3.21
CA CYS A 332 17.03 -19.54 -1.90
C CYS A 332 16.72 -21.04 -2.01
N SER A 333 15.95 -21.47 -3.01
CA SER A 333 15.64 -22.90 -3.22
C SER A 333 16.90 -23.74 -3.51
N ARG A 334 17.92 -23.11 -4.11
CA ARG A 334 19.27 -23.65 -4.38
C ARG A 334 20.26 -23.46 -3.23
N GLU A 335 19.82 -22.90 -2.11
CA GLU A 335 20.62 -22.63 -0.91
C GLU A 335 21.76 -21.61 -1.11
N GLU A 336 21.69 -20.80 -2.17
CA GLU A 336 22.67 -19.74 -2.46
C GLU A 336 22.48 -18.53 -1.52
N ILE A 337 21.23 -18.27 -1.11
CA ILE A 337 20.87 -17.21 -0.16
C ILE A 337 19.83 -17.70 0.85
N LYS A 338 19.98 -17.33 2.13
CA LYS A 338 18.97 -17.64 3.16
C LYS A 338 17.92 -16.55 3.33
N GLY A 339 18.36 -15.29 3.25
CA GLY A 339 17.53 -14.11 3.53
C GLY A 339 17.19 -13.92 5.02
N GLY A 340 17.30 -12.68 5.50
CA GLY A 340 16.77 -12.23 6.78
C GLY A 340 15.30 -11.79 6.69
N PRO A 341 14.62 -11.52 7.82
CA PRO A 341 13.21 -11.10 7.82
C PRO A 341 12.91 -9.90 6.90
N THR A 342 13.73 -8.85 6.95
CA THR A 342 13.57 -7.67 6.09
C THR A 342 13.76 -8.00 4.60
N GLN A 343 14.71 -8.89 4.28
CA GLN A 343 14.95 -9.32 2.90
C GLN A 343 13.75 -10.10 2.34
N TRP A 344 13.15 -10.97 3.14
CA TRP A 344 11.92 -11.69 2.75
C TRP A 344 10.71 -10.77 2.59
N ILE A 345 10.60 -9.69 3.36
CA ILE A 345 9.62 -8.64 3.07
C ILE A 345 9.93 -8.02 1.70
N SER A 346 11.21 -7.75 1.39
CA SER A 346 11.58 -7.16 0.10
C SER A 346 11.23 -8.07 -1.08
N TYR A 347 11.52 -9.36 -0.97
CA TYR A 347 11.29 -10.35 -2.03
C TYR A 347 9.79 -10.53 -2.30
N ASP A 348 9.00 -10.75 -1.24
CA ASP A 348 7.56 -10.94 -1.34
C ASP A 348 6.88 -9.67 -1.90
N THR A 349 7.24 -8.49 -1.41
CA THR A 349 6.69 -7.20 -1.89
C THR A 349 7.06 -6.92 -3.35
N ASN A 350 8.30 -7.20 -3.78
CA ASN A 350 8.71 -6.98 -5.17
C ASN A 350 7.95 -7.88 -6.15
N HIS A 351 7.84 -9.17 -5.82
CA HIS A 351 7.05 -10.11 -6.61
C HIS A 351 5.58 -9.68 -6.64
N HIS A 352 5.00 -9.33 -5.49
CA HIS A 352 3.62 -8.86 -5.40
C HIS A 352 3.33 -7.66 -6.31
N MET A 353 4.13 -6.58 -6.21
CA MET A 353 3.93 -5.41 -7.08
C MET A 353 4.07 -5.75 -8.56
N SER A 354 5.03 -6.61 -8.91
CA SER A 354 5.23 -7.07 -10.29
C SER A 354 4.00 -7.84 -10.80
N PHE A 355 3.46 -8.75 -9.97
CA PHE A 355 2.31 -9.57 -10.31
C PHE A 355 1.03 -8.75 -10.46
N VAL A 356 0.74 -7.85 -9.51
CA VAL A 356 -0.49 -7.05 -9.52
C VAL A 356 -0.55 -6.13 -10.74
N VAL A 357 0.58 -5.55 -11.15
CA VAL A 357 0.64 -4.74 -12.37
C VAL A 357 0.25 -5.55 -13.61
N GLU A 358 0.74 -6.78 -13.76
CA GLU A 358 0.36 -7.65 -14.87
C GLU A 358 -1.11 -8.07 -14.78
N GLU A 359 -1.57 -8.53 -13.62
CA GLU A 359 -2.96 -8.96 -13.44
C GLU A 359 -3.97 -7.85 -13.74
N VAL A 360 -3.73 -6.63 -13.24
CA VAL A 360 -4.60 -5.48 -13.53
C VAL A 360 -4.51 -5.13 -15.02
N SER A 361 -3.31 -5.08 -15.60
CA SER A 361 -3.12 -4.78 -17.03
C SER A 361 -3.83 -5.81 -17.93
N GLU A 362 -3.72 -7.10 -17.63
CA GLU A 362 -4.37 -8.19 -18.36
C GLU A 362 -5.88 -8.13 -18.22
N PHE A 363 -6.39 -7.93 -17.00
CA PHE A 363 -7.82 -7.80 -16.78
C PHE A 363 -8.40 -6.61 -17.56
N GLN A 364 -7.78 -5.44 -17.48
CA GLN A 364 -8.20 -4.24 -18.21
C GLN A 364 -8.20 -4.47 -19.74
N ARG A 365 -7.13 -5.08 -20.28
CA ARG A 365 -7.06 -5.45 -21.72
C ARG A 365 -8.21 -6.37 -22.11
N SER A 366 -8.53 -7.38 -21.29
CA SER A 366 -9.61 -8.34 -21.55
C SER A 366 -11.01 -7.70 -21.58
N ARG A 367 -11.19 -6.50 -20.99
CA ARG A 367 -12.45 -5.74 -20.99
C ARG A 367 -12.54 -4.71 -22.11
N ILE A 368 -11.42 -4.33 -22.73
CA ILE A 368 -11.38 -3.45 -23.91
C ILE A 368 -11.61 -4.26 -25.20
N THR A 369 -11.02 -5.47 -25.30
CA THR A 369 -11.11 -6.34 -26.48
C THR A 369 -12.54 -6.78 -26.90
N PRO A 370 -13.56 -6.90 -26.03
CA PRO A 370 -14.92 -7.24 -26.45
C PRO A 370 -15.61 -6.15 -27.30
N ARG A 371 -15.10 -4.92 -27.35
CA ARG A 371 -15.72 -3.82 -28.11
C ARG A 371 -15.39 -3.79 -29.61
N ILE A 372 -14.45 -4.60 -30.09
CA ILE A 372 -13.97 -4.53 -31.50
C ILE A 372 -14.56 -5.63 -32.39
N VAL A 373 -15.19 -6.67 -31.84
CA VAL A 373 -15.64 -7.85 -32.62
C VAL A 373 -17.12 -7.81 -33.04
N THR A 374 -17.84 -6.72 -32.74
CA THR A 374 -19.20 -6.50 -33.27
C THR A 374 -19.33 -5.10 -33.84
N ALA A 375 -18.93 -4.95 -35.10
CA ALA A 375 -19.34 -3.88 -36.00
C ALA A 375 -19.66 -4.49 -37.37
#